data_AF-A0A7X6XC21-F1
#
_entry.id   AF-A0A7X6XC21-F1
#
_cell.length_a   1.000
_cell.length_b   1.000
_cell.length_c   1.000
_cell.angle_alpha   90.00
_cell.angle_beta   90.00
_cell.angle_gamma   90.00
#
_symmetry.space_group_name_H-M   'P 1'
#
loop_
_entity.id
_entity.type
_entity.pdbx_description
1 polymer ?
#
loop_
_entity_poly.entity_id
_entity_poly.type
_entity_poly.pdbx_seq_one_letter_code
_entity_poly.pdbx_strand_id
1 'polypeptide(L)'
;MKKIIIFIFLLIPCLVLAATDDCDYTKQVELGKLASNISYETSYNSSSKTFTVTFHNVNEGLYLIYKDHIYNGSSSSEVEIKNVPQGTSMKIPVKTTLISCDNSLLTIYINLQYYNPYYDTEECENYKSKLTVCSSQFLSYEINKDIFEGAIKNYEEKITNEQVAPPEEKKKTVMETLKEITINYGIKLGLVALGTAIAVVPARIIFRKIKHKI
;
A
#
# COMPACT_ATOMS: atom_id res chain seq x y z
N MET A 1 28.63 46.52 47.06
CA MET A 1 27.64 45.41 47.08
C MET A 1 26.83 45.27 45.77
N LYS A 2 26.40 46.35 45.08
CA LYS A 2 25.68 46.26 43.78
C LYS A 2 26.46 45.61 42.62
N LYS A 3 27.79 45.75 42.56
CA LYS A 3 28.63 45.18 41.47
C LYS A 3 28.85 43.66 41.59
N ILE A 4 28.66 43.07 42.78
CA ILE A 4 28.81 41.63 43.01
C ILE A 4 27.53 40.87 42.58
N ILE A 5 26.35 41.49 42.75
CA ILE A 5 25.06 40.92 42.36
C ILE A 5 24.95 40.76 40.83
N ILE A 6 25.49 41.71 40.06
CA ILE A 6 25.51 41.65 38.59
C ILE A 6 26.38 40.49 38.08
N PHE A 7 27.48 40.17 38.78
CA PHE A 7 28.37 39.08 38.41
C PHE A 7 27.76 37.70 38.68
N ILE A 8 26.96 37.59 39.76
CA ILE A 8 26.20 36.36 40.08
C ILE A 8 25.09 36.11 39.07
N PHE A 9 24.40 37.16 38.58
CA PHE A 9 23.36 37.02 37.57
C PHE A 9 23.90 36.64 36.18
N LEU A 10 25.17 36.95 35.89
CA LEU A 10 25.85 36.64 34.63
C LEU A 10 26.42 35.21 34.58
N LEU A 11 26.51 34.51 35.72
CA LEU A 11 26.97 33.12 35.81
C LEU A 11 25.82 32.09 35.76
N ILE A 12 24.58 32.52 35.95
CA ILE A 12 23.38 31.66 35.86
C ILE A 12 23.18 31.05 34.46
N PRO A 13 23.41 31.74 33.32
CA PRO A 13 23.24 31.11 32.00
C PRO A 13 24.35 30.10 31.65
N CYS A 14 25.44 30.00 32.42
CA CYS A 14 26.49 28.98 32.21
C CYS A 14 26.21 27.64 32.92
N LEU A 15 25.21 27.58 33.80
CA LEU A 15 24.82 26.35 34.51
C LEU A 15 23.70 25.58 33.82
N VAL A 16 23.21 26.06 32.67
CA VAL A 16 22.49 25.20 31.73
C VAL A 16 23.54 24.35 31.01
N LEU A 17 24.23 23.51 31.79
CA LEU A 17 24.98 22.38 31.27
C LEU A 17 23.98 21.62 30.40
N ALA A 18 24.29 21.61 29.12
CA ALA A 18 23.68 20.78 28.11
C ALA A 18 23.62 19.34 28.66
N ALA A 19 22.46 18.97 29.20
CA ALA A 19 21.97 17.61 29.04
C ALA A 19 21.50 17.52 27.57
N THR A 20 22.44 17.65 26.64
CA THR A 20 22.22 17.08 25.33
C THR A 20 22.36 15.59 25.57
N ASP A 21 21.23 14.89 25.61
CA ASP A 21 21.20 13.49 25.23
C ASP A 21 21.81 13.42 23.84
N ASP A 22 23.14 13.30 23.77
CA ASP A 22 23.88 13.30 22.52
C ASP A 22 23.47 12.03 21.78
N CYS A 23 22.60 12.24 20.81
CA CYS A 23 22.09 11.18 19.98
C CYS A 23 23.22 10.55 19.18
N ASP A 24 23.54 9.29 19.49
CA ASP A 24 24.44 8.49 18.66
C ASP A 24 23.72 8.08 17.37
N TYR A 25 23.75 8.98 16.39
CA TYR A 25 23.15 8.76 15.08
C TYR A 25 23.79 7.60 14.31
N THR A 26 25.07 7.28 14.56
CA THR A 26 25.73 6.15 13.91
C THR A 26 25.12 4.84 14.37
N LYS A 27 24.97 4.70 15.68
CA LYS A 27 24.30 3.55 16.30
C LYS A 27 22.82 3.48 15.95
N GLN A 28 22.14 4.63 15.83
CA GLN A 28 20.76 4.68 15.36
C GLN A 28 20.62 4.13 13.93
N VAL A 29 21.53 4.48 13.02
CA VAL A 29 21.52 3.95 11.64
C VAL A 29 21.79 2.44 11.62
N GLU A 30 22.73 1.96 12.43
CA GLU A 30 23.02 0.53 12.56
C GLU A 30 21.80 -0.26 13.08
N LEU A 31 21.20 0.20 14.17
CA LEU A 31 20.00 -0.41 14.75
C LEU A 31 18.81 -0.32 13.80
N GLY A 32 18.68 0.76 13.03
CA GLY A 32 17.68 0.91 11.97
C GLY A 32 17.84 -0.17 10.88
N LYS A 33 19.08 -0.50 10.49
CA LYS A 33 19.35 -1.59 9.54
C LYS A 33 18.97 -2.95 10.11
N LEU A 34 19.32 -3.21 11.37
CA LEU A 34 18.93 -4.45 12.05
C LEU A 34 17.40 -4.58 12.14
N ALA A 35 16.72 -3.51 12.53
CA ALA A 35 15.27 -3.45 12.56
C ALA A 35 14.65 -3.72 11.19
N SER A 36 15.25 -3.20 10.10
CA SER A 36 14.77 -3.43 8.73
C SER A 36 14.89 -4.87 8.24
N ASN A 37 15.74 -5.68 8.88
CA ASN A 37 15.91 -7.09 8.58
C ASN A 37 14.95 -8.00 9.38
N ILE A 38 14.08 -7.43 10.22
CA ILE A 38 13.04 -8.19 10.91
C ILE A 38 12.02 -8.67 9.88
N SER A 39 11.87 -9.99 9.80
CA SER A 39 10.82 -10.65 9.02
C SER A 39 9.76 -11.23 9.96
N TYR A 40 8.62 -11.63 9.40
CA TYR A 40 7.60 -12.33 10.16
C TYR A 40 6.94 -13.42 9.32
N GLU A 41 6.44 -14.43 10.01
CA GLU A 41 5.53 -15.44 9.47
C GLU A 41 4.29 -15.57 10.35
N THR A 42 3.24 -16.18 9.80
CA THR A 42 1.98 -16.36 10.50
C THR A 42 1.55 -17.82 10.42
N SER A 43 1.18 -18.40 11.56
CA SER A 43 0.53 -19.70 11.63
C SER A 43 -0.90 -19.56 12.16
N TYR A 44 -1.83 -20.32 11.60
CA TYR A 44 -3.26 -20.23 11.96
C TYR A 44 -3.71 -21.48 12.72
N ASN A 45 -4.45 -21.27 13.81
CA ASN A 45 -5.10 -22.33 14.57
C ASN A 45 -6.62 -22.30 14.31
N SER A 46 -7.10 -23.28 13.54
CA SER A 46 -8.52 -23.38 13.18
C SER A 46 -9.45 -23.62 14.37
N SER A 47 -8.97 -24.26 15.44
CA SER A 47 -9.77 -24.56 16.63
C SER A 47 -10.05 -23.30 17.46
N SER A 48 -9.05 -22.45 17.65
CA SER A 48 -9.18 -21.19 18.39
C SER A 48 -9.53 -19.99 17.50
N LYS A 49 -9.49 -20.14 16.17
CA LYS A 49 -9.66 -19.07 15.18
C LYS A 49 -8.69 -17.90 15.39
N THR A 50 -7.46 -18.22 15.76
CA THR A 50 -6.41 -17.24 16.06
C THR A 50 -5.14 -17.55 15.29
N PHE A 51 -4.37 -16.49 15.05
CA PHE A 51 -3.01 -16.55 14.52
C PHE A 51 -1.98 -16.49 15.63
N THR A 52 -0.83 -17.12 15.36
CA THR A 52 0.44 -16.78 15.98
C THR A 52 1.30 -16.07 14.94
N VAL A 53 1.84 -14.92 15.30
CA VAL A 53 2.79 -14.17 14.47
C VAL A 53 4.18 -14.34 15.07
N THR A 54 5.07 -14.93 14.29
CA THR A 54 6.47 -15.17 14.70
C THR A 54 7.34 -14.17 13.96
N PHE A 55 8.08 -13.35 14.70
CA PHE A 55 9.05 -12.41 14.18
C PHE A 55 10.45 -13.01 14.30
N HIS A 56 11.26 -12.87 13.25
CA HIS A 56 12.65 -13.31 13.23
C HIS A 56 13.60 -12.10 13.16
N ASN A 57 14.86 -12.32 13.52
CA ASN A 57 15.91 -11.28 13.58
C ASN A 57 15.61 -10.14 14.56
N VAL A 58 14.82 -10.41 15.62
CA VAL A 58 14.61 -9.46 16.72
C VAL A 58 15.79 -9.60 17.69
N ASN A 59 16.89 -8.95 17.35
CA ASN A 59 18.15 -9.02 18.10
C ASN A 59 18.07 -8.34 19.48
N GLU A 60 19.00 -8.69 20.37
CA GLU A 60 19.15 -8.00 21.66
C GLU A 60 19.30 -6.48 21.49
N GLY A 61 18.63 -5.71 22.34
CA GLY A 61 18.56 -4.25 22.24
C GLY A 61 17.48 -3.71 21.30
N LEU A 62 16.80 -4.58 20.55
CA LEU A 62 15.54 -4.28 19.86
C LEU A 62 14.36 -4.87 20.63
N TYR A 63 13.21 -4.21 20.54
CA TYR A 63 11.96 -4.74 21.06
C TYR A 63 10.77 -4.32 20.20
N LEU A 64 9.74 -5.15 20.21
CA LEU A 64 8.47 -4.93 19.53
C LEU A 64 7.44 -4.43 20.55
N ILE A 65 6.50 -3.60 20.10
CA ILE A 65 5.34 -3.20 20.90
C ILE A 65 4.06 -3.68 20.22
N TYR A 66 3.18 -4.33 20.97
CA TYR A 66 1.83 -4.64 20.51
C TYR A 66 0.84 -4.58 21.68
N LYS A 67 -0.23 -3.78 21.54
CA LYS A 67 -1.26 -3.56 22.58
C LYS A 67 -0.64 -3.28 23.96
N ASP A 68 0.29 -2.33 24.02
CA ASP A 68 1.01 -1.92 25.23
C ASP A 68 1.92 -2.99 25.87
N HIS A 69 2.05 -4.17 25.25
CA HIS A 69 3.02 -5.18 25.64
C HIS A 69 4.34 -5.01 24.89
N ILE A 70 5.44 -5.14 25.64
CA ILE A 70 6.81 -5.11 25.12
C ILE A 70 7.29 -6.56 24.92
N TYR A 71 7.77 -6.84 23.72
CA TYR A 71 8.39 -8.11 23.38
C TYR A 71 9.86 -7.87 23.04
N ASN A 72 10.73 -8.24 23.98
CA ASN A 72 12.17 -8.02 23.83
C ASN A 72 12.77 -9.04 22.87
N GLY A 73 13.70 -8.58 22.05
CA GLY A 73 14.62 -9.47 21.35
C GLY A 73 15.43 -10.29 22.34
N SER A 74 15.81 -11.49 21.92
CA SER A 74 16.60 -12.42 22.73
C SER A 74 17.69 -13.08 21.87
N SER A 75 18.53 -13.92 22.48
CA SER A 75 19.58 -14.64 21.77
C SER A 75 19.07 -15.58 20.68
N SER A 76 17.81 -16.06 20.77
CA SER A 76 17.18 -16.81 19.67
C SER A 76 16.79 -15.93 18.49
N SER A 77 16.77 -14.60 18.67
CA SER A 77 16.28 -13.62 17.70
C SER A 77 14.84 -13.83 17.24
N GLU A 78 14.06 -14.61 17.99
CA GLU A 78 12.66 -14.93 17.69
C GLU A 78 11.72 -14.43 18.77
N VAL A 79 10.59 -13.86 18.33
CA VAL A 79 9.55 -13.32 19.20
C VAL A 79 8.19 -13.75 18.66
N GLU A 80 7.36 -14.33 19.54
CA GLU A 80 6.02 -14.78 19.18
C GLU A 80 4.92 -13.94 19.82
N ILE A 81 3.95 -13.51 19.01
CA ILE A 81 2.70 -12.91 19.47
C ILE A 81 1.58 -13.91 19.17
N LYS A 82 1.08 -14.56 20.24
CA LYS A 82 0.08 -15.64 20.15
C LYS A 82 -1.34 -15.12 20.30
N ASN A 83 -2.30 -15.95 19.90
CA ASN A 83 -3.74 -15.76 20.11
C ASN A 83 -4.27 -14.45 19.51
N VAL A 84 -3.73 -14.05 18.36
CA VAL A 84 -4.22 -12.86 17.66
C VAL A 84 -5.47 -13.22 16.86
N PRO A 85 -6.62 -12.56 17.05
CA PRO A 85 -7.82 -12.86 16.28
C PRO A 85 -7.60 -12.67 14.77
N GLN A 86 -8.25 -13.50 13.96
CA GLN A 86 -8.34 -13.28 12.52
C GLN A 86 -8.95 -11.91 12.18
N GLY A 87 -8.63 -11.36 11.01
CA GLY A 87 -9.08 -10.03 10.61
C GLY A 87 -8.37 -8.86 11.31
N THR A 88 -7.43 -9.13 12.22
CA THR A 88 -6.73 -8.07 12.96
C THR A 88 -5.69 -7.39 12.08
N SER A 89 -5.74 -6.06 12.01
CA SER A 89 -4.61 -5.25 11.54
C SER A 89 -3.69 -4.91 12.71
N MET A 90 -2.46 -5.38 12.66
CA MET A 90 -1.43 -5.14 13.66
C MET A 90 -0.51 -4.00 13.22
N LYS A 91 -0.25 -3.08 14.14
CA LYS A 91 0.80 -2.07 14.04
C LYS A 91 1.86 -2.40 15.08
N ILE A 92 3.07 -2.72 14.62
CA ILE A 92 4.16 -3.21 15.46
C ILE A 92 5.33 -2.22 15.36
N PRO A 93 5.39 -1.22 16.24
CA PRO A 93 6.58 -0.38 16.38
C PRO A 93 7.77 -1.22 16.81
N VAL A 94 8.88 -1.04 16.11
CA VAL A 94 10.19 -1.58 16.49
C VAL A 94 10.96 -0.46 17.15
N LYS A 95 11.43 -0.72 18.37
CA LYS A 95 12.15 0.26 19.18
C LYS A 95 13.44 -0.31 19.74
N THR A 96 14.24 0.56 20.33
CA THR A 96 15.50 0.19 20.99
C THR A 96 15.63 0.80 22.37
N THR A 97 16.39 0.13 23.24
CA THR A 97 16.78 0.63 24.57
C THR A 97 18.21 1.18 24.61
N LEU A 98 18.92 1.15 23.47
CA LEU A 98 20.38 1.36 23.41
C LEU A 98 20.79 2.80 23.08
N ILE A 99 19.83 3.69 22.83
CA ILE A 99 20.01 5.13 22.56
C ILE A 99 18.91 5.93 23.29
N SER A 100 19.20 7.16 23.70
CA SER A 100 18.25 8.06 24.40
C SER A 100 17.38 8.91 23.45
N CYS A 101 17.54 8.72 22.14
CA CYS A 101 16.82 9.43 21.08
C CYS A 101 15.41 8.90 20.88
N ASP A 102 14.62 9.57 20.05
CA ASP A 102 13.29 9.09 19.67
C ASP A 102 13.37 7.60 19.26
N ASN A 103 12.75 6.77 20.10
CA ASN A 103 13.08 5.35 20.24
C ASN A 103 12.46 4.49 19.12
N SER A 104 11.75 5.09 18.16
CA SER A 104 11.08 4.36 17.09
C SER A 104 11.99 4.24 15.86
N LEU A 105 12.39 3.01 15.55
CA LEU A 105 13.24 2.72 14.39
C LEU A 105 12.40 2.54 13.12
N LEU A 106 11.34 1.72 13.20
CA LEU A 106 10.35 1.53 12.13
C LEU A 106 9.04 0.99 12.68
N THR A 107 8.04 0.80 11.82
CA THR A 107 6.80 0.12 12.17
C THR A 107 6.48 -0.95 11.13
N ILE A 108 6.23 -2.16 11.59
CA ILE A 108 5.76 -3.28 10.76
C ILE A 108 4.23 -3.31 10.81
N TYR A 109 3.60 -3.36 9.64
CA TYR A 109 2.16 -3.43 9.49
C TYR A 109 1.77 -4.82 8.98
N ILE A 110 0.89 -5.51 9.70
CA ILE A 110 0.46 -6.88 9.36
C ILE A 110 -1.06 -6.90 9.31
N ASN A 111 -1.63 -7.40 8.22
CA ASN A 111 -3.07 -7.63 8.10
C ASN A 111 -3.34 -9.13 8.13
N LEU A 112 -3.91 -9.61 9.22
CA LEU A 112 -4.30 -11.01 9.36
C LEU A 112 -5.63 -11.24 8.66
N GLN A 113 -5.67 -12.23 7.78
CA GLN A 113 -6.84 -12.56 6.98
C GLN A 113 -7.88 -13.33 7.82
N TYR A 114 -9.10 -13.45 7.31
CA TYR A 114 -10.14 -14.32 7.85
C TYR A 114 -10.04 -15.71 7.25
N TYR A 115 -10.19 -16.74 8.08
CA TYR A 115 -10.29 -18.10 7.59
C TYR A 115 -11.64 -18.31 6.88
N ASN A 116 -11.57 -18.88 5.70
CA ASN A 116 -12.74 -19.27 4.93
C ASN A 116 -13.09 -20.73 5.27
N PRO A 117 -14.24 -21.02 5.90
CA PRO A 117 -14.64 -22.40 6.17
C PRO A 117 -15.22 -23.11 4.93
N TYR A 118 -15.48 -22.39 3.83
CA TYR A 118 -16.17 -22.91 2.65
C TYR A 118 -15.23 -23.34 1.51
N TYR A 119 -13.94 -22.97 1.55
CA TYR A 119 -13.02 -23.17 0.42
C TYR A 119 -12.83 -24.63 -0.02
N ASP A 120 -13.07 -25.59 0.87
CA ASP A 120 -12.89 -27.03 0.64
C ASP A 120 -14.20 -27.81 0.80
N THR A 121 -15.35 -27.15 0.66
CA THR A 121 -16.64 -27.83 0.67
C THR A 121 -16.98 -28.38 -0.72
N GLU A 122 -17.85 -29.39 -0.77
CA GLU A 122 -18.28 -30.02 -2.02
C GLU A 122 -18.94 -28.99 -2.97
N GLU A 123 -19.69 -28.04 -2.42
CA GLU A 123 -20.31 -26.97 -3.19
C GLU A 123 -19.27 -26.13 -3.95
N CYS A 124 -18.02 -26.08 -3.48
CA CYS A 124 -16.96 -25.30 -4.12
C CYS A 124 -16.21 -26.04 -5.23
N GLU A 125 -16.33 -27.37 -5.37
CA GLU A 125 -15.54 -28.15 -6.33
C GLU A 125 -15.67 -27.63 -7.77
N ASN A 126 -16.89 -27.28 -8.19
CA ASN A 126 -17.17 -26.75 -9.53
C ASN A 126 -16.79 -25.27 -9.71
N TYR A 127 -16.38 -24.59 -8.64
CA TYR A 127 -16.12 -23.16 -8.57
C TYR A 127 -14.68 -22.79 -8.14
N LYS A 128 -13.82 -23.76 -7.82
CA LYS A 128 -12.41 -23.52 -7.39
C LYS A 128 -11.60 -22.66 -8.36
N SER A 129 -11.90 -22.70 -9.66
CA SER A 129 -11.23 -21.86 -10.68
C SER A 129 -11.97 -20.57 -11.03
N LYS A 130 -13.14 -20.33 -10.42
CA LYS A 130 -14.09 -19.28 -10.82
C LYS A 130 -14.37 -18.26 -9.71
N LEU A 131 -14.38 -18.72 -8.45
CA LEU A 131 -14.74 -17.91 -7.30
C LEU A 131 -13.65 -17.93 -6.24
N THR A 132 -13.24 -16.74 -5.79
CA THR A 132 -12.24 -16.59 -4.72
C THR A 132 -12.67 -17.27 -3.42
N VAL A 133 -13.97 -17.22 -3.10
CA VAL A 133 -14.55 -17.92 -1.94
C VAL A 133 -14.43 -19.44 -2.02
N CYS A 134 -14.11 -20.00 -3.19
CA CYS A 134 -13.87 -21.42 -3.39
C CYS A 134 -12.41 -21.76 -3.67
N SER A 135 -11.58 -20.78 -4.02
CA SER A 135 -10.16 -21.01 -4.31
C SER A 135 -9.24 -20.72 -3.11
N SER A 136 -9.70 -19.94 -2.14
CA SER A 136 -8.84 -19.32 -1.14
C SER A 136 -9.22 -19.72 0.28
N GLN A 137 -8.28 -20.32 1.00
CA GLN A 137 -8.40 -20.67 2.42
C GLN A 137 -8.52 -19.43 3.32
N PHE A 138 -7.96 -18.30 2.88
CA PHE A 138 -7.98 -17.03 3.62
C PHE A 138 -8.55 -15.91 2.75
N LEU A 139 -9.39 -15.06 3.35
CA LEU A 139 -10.08 -13.95 2.71
C LEU A 139 -9.86 -12.64 3.50
N SER A 140 -9.97 -11.50 2.82
CA SER A 140 -9.86 -10.18 3.46
C SER A 140 -11.10 -9.74 4.23
N TYR A 141 -12.13 -10.59 4.30
CA TYR A 141 -13.40 -10.33 4.96
C TYR A 141 -13.92 -11.60 5.61
N GLU A 142 -14.74 -11.43 6.65
CA GLU A 142 -15.43 -12.55 7.27
C GLU A 142 -16.55 -13.05 6.36
N ILE A 143 -16.45 -14.31 5.94
CA ILE A 143 -17.47 -14.96 5.12
C ILE A 143 -18.45 -15.72 6.02
N ASN A 144 -19.73 -15.56 5.73
CA ASN A 144 -20.79 -16.37 6.31
C ASN A 144 -21.56 -17.10 5.20
N LYS A 145 -22.53 -17.92 5.60
CA LYS A 145 -23.29 -18.77 4.69
C LYS A 145 -24.03 -17.96 3.62
N ASP A 146 -24.67 -16.86 4.00
CA ASP A 146 -25.44 -16.02 3.07
C ASP A 146 -24.54 -15.36 2.03
N ILE A 147 -23.36 -14.88 2.44
CA ILE A 147 -22.36 -14.30 1.53
C ILE A 147 -21.83 -15.38 0.58
N PHE A 148 -21.57 -16.58 1.10
CA PHE A 148 -21.09 -17.72 0.32
C PHE A 148 -22.12 -18.16 -0.74
N GLU A 149 -23.35 -18.45 -0.33
CA GLU A 149 -24.44 -18.87 -1.23
C GLU A 149 -24.76 -17.76 -2.23
N GLY A 150 -24.78 -16.51 -1.79
CA GLY A 150 -24.94 -15.35 -2.66
C GLY A 150 -23.85 -15.27 -3.73
N ALA A 151 -22.59 -15.58 -3.41
CA ALA A 151 -21.49 -15.56 -4.38
C ALA A 151 -21.68 -16.62 -5.48
N ILE A 152 -22.11 -17.84 -5.12
CA ILE A 152 -22.40 -18.91 -6.08
C ILE A 152 -23.59 -18.53 -6.95
N LYS A 153 -24.70 -18.13 -6.34
CA LYS A 153 -25.93 -17.76 -7.06
C LYS A 153 -25.69 -16.63 -8.05
N ASN A 154 -25.00 -15.57 -7.63
CA ASN A 154 -24.65 -14.45 -8.50
C ASN A 154 -23.79 -14.88 -9.70
N TYR A 155 -22.95 -15.90 -9.55
CA TYR A 155 -22.15 -16.42 -10.66
C TYR A 155 -23.00 -17.23 -11.65
N GLU A 156 -23.87 -18.11 -11.15
CA GLU A 156 -24.79 -18.90 -11.97
C GLU A 156 -25.79 -18.02 -12.74
N GLU A 157 -26.33 -16.98 -12.10
CA GLU A 157 -27.24 -16.02 -12.74
C GLU A 157 -26.54 -15.21 -13.84
N LYS A 158 -25.27 -14.86 -13.67
CA LYS A 158 -24.48 -14.21 -14.74
C LYS A 158 -24.35 -15.09 -15.97
N ILE A 159 -24.02 -16.38 -15.78
CA ILE A 159 -23.94 -17.35 -16.88
C ILE A 159 -25.30 -17.50 -17.58
N THR A 160 -26.37 -17.61 -16.80
CA THR A 160 -27.72 -17.83 -17.33
C THR A 160 -28.19 -16.62 -18.16
N ASN A 161 -27.88 -15.40 -17.72
CA ASN A 161 -28.24 -14.18 -18.45
C ASN A 161 -27.37 -13.96 -19.70
N GLU A 162 -26.09 -14.38 -19.70
CA GLU A 162 -25.24 -14.36 -20.90
C GLU A 162 -25.67 -15.40 -21.95
N GLN A 163 -26.22 -16.54 -21.52
CA GLN A 163 -26.70 -17.60 -22.43
C GLN A 163 -28.07 -17.31 -23.07
N VAL A 164 -28.90 -16.46 -22.46
CA VAL A 164 -30.26 -16.13 -22.93
C VAL A 164 -30.33 -14.77 -23.66
N ALA A 165 -29.22 -14.03 -23.73
CA ALA A 165 -29.18 -12.78 -24.47
C ALA A 165 -29.42 -13.05 -25.98
N PRO A 166 -30.44 -12.44 -26.61
CA PRO A 166 -30.51 -12.34 -28.08
C PRO A 166 -29.19 -11.73 -28.58
N PRO A 167 -28.76 -12.02 -29.82
CA PRO A 167 -27.47 -11.55 -30.32
C PRO A 167 -27.33 -10.06 -30.05
N GLU A 168 -26.36 -9.70 -29.21
CA GLU A 168 -26.18 -8.31 -28.79
C GLU A 168 -25.98 -7.45 -30.03
N GLU A 169 -26.93 -6.56 -30.31
CA GLU A 169 -26.62 -5.35 -31.06
C GLU A 169 -25.56 -4.63 -30.24
N LYS A 170 -24.30 -4.69 -30.71
CA LYS A 170 -23.16 -4.02 -30.11
C LYS A 170 -23.53 -2.58 -29.76
N LYS A 171 -23.84 -2.32 -28.50
CA LYS A 171 -23.94 -0.97 -27.98
C LYS A 171 -22.52 -0.42 -27.95
N LYS A 172 -22.16 0.31 -29.01
CA LYS A 172 -20.88 1.01 -29.14
C LYS A 172 -20.60 1.75 -27.84
N THR A 173 -19.54 1.35 -27.15
CA THR A 173 -19.10 2.01 -25.92
C THR A 173 -18.65 3.43 -26.28
N VAL A 174 -18.72 4.38 -25.34
CA VAL A 174 -18.32 5.80 -25.52
C VAL A 174 -16.93 5.93 -26.19
N MET A 175 -16.02 4.98 -25.91
CA MET A 175 -14.69 4.90 -26.51
C MET A 175 -14.69 4.53 -28.00
N GLU A 176 -15.58 3.65 -28.44
CA GLU A 176 -15.72 3.26 -29.86
C GLU A 176 -16.33 4.39 -30.68
N THR A 177 -17.29 5.13 -30.12
CA THR A 177 -17.87 6.34 -30.74
C THR A 177 -16.82 7.45 -30.90
N LEU A 178 -15.96 7.65 -29.90
CA LEU A 178 -14.84 8.61 -29.99
C LEU A 178 -13.81 8.24 -31.06
N LYS A 179 -13.51 6.94 -31.21
CA LYS A 179 -12.59 6.43 -32.23
C LYS A 179 -13.15 6.65 -33.64
N GLU A 180 -14.43 6.42 -33.84
CA GLU A 180 -15.12 6.62 -35.12
C GLU A 180 -15.20 8.11 -35.50
N ILE A 181 -15.48 9.00 -34.55
CA ILE A 181 -15.46 10.46 -34.76
C ILE A 181 -14.05 10.94 -35.13
N THR A 182 -13.02 10.48 -34.42
CA THR A 182 -11.62 10.88 -34.67
C THR A 182 -11.14 10.46 -36.05
N ILE A 183 -11.48 9.24 -36.49
CA ILE A 183 -11.06 8.74 -37.80
C ILE A 183 -11.83 9.45 -38.94
N ASN A 184 -13.16 9.61 -38.81
CA ASN A 184 -13.95 10.20 -39.90
C ASN A 184 -13.81 11.73 -40.02
N TYR A 185 -13.75 12.45 -38.90
CA TYR A 185 -13.62 13.91 -38.91
C TYR A 185 -12.17 14.38 -38.84
N GLY A 186 -11.27 13.65 -38.17
CA GLY A 186 -9.86 14.01 -38.06
C GLY A 186 -9.12 13.99 -39.40
N ILE A 187 -9.43 13.03 -40.28
CA ILE A 187 -8.85 12.99 -41.63
C ILE A 187 -9.32 14.19 -42.48
N LYS A 188 -10.61 14.53 -42.42
CA LYS A 188 -11.16 15.68 -43.15
C LYS A 188 -10.60 17.01 -42.63
N LEU A 189 -10.52 17.18 -41.31
CA LEU A 189 -9.91 18.37 -40.69
C LEU A 189 -8.42 18.47 -41.00
N GLY A 190 -7.69 17.34 -40.99
CA GLY A 190 -6.28 17.28 -41.37
C GLY A 190 -6.03 17.69 -42.83
N LEU A 191 -6.88 17.25 -43.76
CA LEU A 191 -6.79 17.64 -45.18
C LEU A 191 -7.03 19.14 -45.40
N VAL A 192 -7.98 19.74 -44.67
CA VAL A 192 -8.24 21.20 -44.74
C VAL A 192 -7.06 21.99 -44.16
N ALA A 193 -6.48 21.54 -43.05
CA ALA A 193 -5.28 22.14 -42.47
C ALA A 193 -4.06 22.04 -43.41
N LEU A 194 -3.89 20.90 -44.09
CA LEU A 194 -2.82 20.73 -45.07
C LEU A 194 -3.02 21.62 -46.30
N GLY A 195 -4.25 21.70 -46.83
CA GLY A 195 -4.58 22.57 -47.96
C GLY A 195 -4.36 24.05 -47.66
N THR A 196 -4.75 24.50 -46.46
CA THR A 196 -4.50 25.89 -46.02
C THR A 196 -3.01 26.18 -45.86
N ALA A 197 -2.22 25.25 -45.31
CA ALA A 197 -0.77 25.39 -45.24
C ALA A 197 -0.12 25.50 -46.63
N ILE A 198 -0.53 24.63 -47.58
CA ILE A 198 -0.02 24.63 -48.96
C ILE A 198 -0.40 25.93 -49.70
N ALA A 199 -1.53 26.57 -49.39
CA ALA A 199 -1.90 27.84 -50.01
C ALA A 199 -1.16 29.04 -49.38
N VAL A 200 -1.07 29.08 -48.04
CA VAL A 200 -0.55 30.25 -47.31
C VAL A 200 0.97 30.34 -47.40
N VAL A 201 1.70 29.22 -47.40
CA VAL A 201 3.17 29.21 -47.43
C VAL A 201 3.75 29.81 -48.72
N PRO A 202 3.38 29.36 -49.94
CA PRO A 202 3.87 29.96 -51.17
C PRO A 202 3.36 31.39 -51.38
N ALA A 203 2.12 31.71 -50.95
CA ALA A 203 1.62 33.08 -50.99
C ALA A 203 2.51 34.02 -50.14
N ARG A 204 2.90 33.60 -48.92
CA ARG A 204 3.85 34.37 -48.08
C ARG A 204 5.22 34.51 -48.74
N ILE A 205 5.72 33.49 -49.42
CA ILE A 205 7.00 33.54 -50.15
C ILE A 205 6.91 34.54 -51.32
N ILE A 206 5.83 34.50 -52.10
CA ILE A 206 5.59 35.42 -53.23
C ILE A 206 5.44 36.86 -52.73
N PHE A 207 4.62 37.10 -51.71
CA PHE A 207 4.48 38.44 -51.12
C PHE A 207 5.80 38.96 -50.56
N ARG A 208 6.66 38.09 -49.99
CA ARG A 208 8.00 38.47 -49.53
C ARG A 208 8.92 38.85 -50.69
N LYS A 209 8.88 38.12 -51.81
CA LYS A 209 9.65 38.49 -53.03
C LYS A 209 9.20 39.82 -53.62
N ILE A 210 7.89 40.04 -53.72
CA ILE A 210 7.31 41.32 -54.20
C ILE A 210 7.69 42.47 -53.27
N LYS A 211 7.61 42.28 -51.95
CA LYS A 211 7.95 43.32 -50.96
C LYS A 211 9.44 43.66 -50.92
N HIS A 212 10.33 42.71 -51.21
CA HIS A 212 11.79 42.90 -51.15
C HIS A 212 12.48 43.07 -52.52
N LYS A 213 11.73 43.15 -53.63
CA LYS A 213 12.25 43.33 -55.01
C LYS A 213 13.47 42.42 -55.33
N ILE A 214 13.30 41.12 -55.15
CA ILE A 214 14.17 40.08 -55.73
C ILE A 214 13.36 39.30 -56.75
#